data_AF-A0A2N2H591-F1
#
_entry.id   AF-A0A2N2H591-F1
#
_cell.length_a   1.000
_cell.length_b   1.000
_cell.length_c   1.000
_cell.angle_alpha   90.00
_cell.angle_beta   90.00
_cell.angle_gamma   90.00
#
_symmetry.space_group_name_H-M   'P 1'
#
loop_
_entity.id
_entity.type
_entity.pdbx_description
1 polymer ?
#
loop_
_entity_poly.entity_id
_entity_poly.type
_entity_poly.pdbx_seq_one_letter_code
_entity_poly.pdbx_strand_id
1 'polypeptide(L)'
;MSVIDEWEKDPAVRTMRRIFVQMEEVQKSFLSALGIDPHDPRLRGWREKALSRFERCWRIASGKNIKLSEQRMAVVYLHCLAAQMRVDGVSLDKIVLQSDKEIESLVKESGE
;
A
#
# COMPACT_ATOMS: atom_id res chain seq x y z
N MET A 1 27.67 16.02 -11.11
CA MET A 1 28.26 14.82 -10.47
C MET A 1 27.14 13.80 -10.30
N SER A 2 27.08 12.79 -11.17
CA SER A 2 26.17 11.66 -10.98
C SER A 2 26.73 10.80 -9.86
N VAL A 3 26.14 10.89 -8.67
CA VAL A 3 26.38 9.91 -7.61
C VAL A 3 26.03 8.56 -8.22
N ILE A 4 27.03 7.70 -8.40
CA ILE A 4 26.80 6.34 -8.89
C ILE A 4 25.93 5.68 -7.83
N ASP A 5 24.70 5.38 -8.20
CA ASP A 5 23.76 4.68 -7.32
C ASP A 5 24.20 3.22 -7.21
N GLU A 6 25.09 2.94 -6.26
CA GLU A 6 25.64 1.59 -6.04
C GLU A 6 24.54 0.55 -5.76
N TRP A 7 23.41 0.99 -5.22
CA TRP A 7 22.23 0.18 -4.93
C TRP A 7 21.38 -0.12 -6.17
N GLU A 8 21.61 0.58 -7.28
CA GLU A 8 20.90 0.32 -8.53
C GLU A 8 21.23 -1.07 -9.08
N LYS A 9 22.33 -1.72 -8.67
CA LYS A 9 22.64 -3.08 -9.13
C LYS A 9 21.91 -4.18 -8.34
N ASP A 10 21.33 -3.85 -7.19
CA ASP A 10 20.65 -4.83 -6.33
C ASP A 10 19.22 -5.12 -6.84
N PRO A 11 18.90 -6.37 -7.20
CA PRO A 11 17.56 -6.76 -7.67
C PRO A 11 16.45 -6.51 -6.65
N ALA A 12 16.72 -6.68 -5.36
CA ALA A 12 15.75 -6.43 -4.28
C ALA A 12 15.47 -4.94 -4.15
N VAL A 13 16.49 -4.08 -4.22
CA VAL A 13 16.31 -2.62 -4.21
C VAL A 13 15.52 -2.15 -5.43
N ARG A 14 15.83 -2.66 -6.63
CA ARG A 14 15.03 -2.36 -7.84
C ARG A 14 13.57 -2.74 -7.67
N THR A 15 13.32 -3.92 -7.11
CA THR A 15 11.96 -4.42 -6.87
C THR A 15 11.22 -3.52 -5.88
N MET A 16 11.86 -3.17 -4.76
CA MET A 16 11.29 -2.24 -3.78
C MET A 16 10.95 -0.89 -4.39
N ARG A 17 11.84 -0.30 -5.19
CA ARG A 17 11.59 0.98 -5.88
C ARG A 17 10.37 0.90 -6.81
N ARG A 18 10.25 -0.19 -7.57
CA ARG A 18 9.08 -0.39 -8.44
C ARG A 18 7.79 -0.52 -7.65
N ILE A 19 7.80 -1.27 -6.54
CA ILE A 19 6.66 -1.37 -5.63
C ILE A 19 6.28 0.02 -5.11
N PHE A 20 7.24 0.82 -4.65
CA PHE A 20 6.97 2.18 -4.17
C PHE A 20 6.39 3.11 -5.24
N VAL A 21 6.91 3.05 -6.47
CA VAL A 21 6.35 3.81 -7.60
C VAL A 21 4.89 3.43 -7.83
N GLN A 22 4.60 2.12 -7.89
CA GLN A 22 3.23 1.63 -8.06
C GLN A 22 2.33 2.05 -6.89
N MET A 23 2.82 1.96 -5.65
CA MET A 23 2.10 2.41 -4.44
C MET A 23 1.77 3.90 -4.50
N GLU A 24 2.71 4.73 -4.91
CA GLU A 24 2.52 6.18 -5.03
C GLU A 24 1.47 6.51 -6.10
N GLU A 25 1.55 5.86 -7.27
CA GLU A 25 0.60 6.04 -8.38
C GLU A 25 -0.83 5.66 -7.98
N VAL A 26 -1.03 4.48 -7.38
CA VAL A 26 -2.36 4.03 -6.96
C VAL A 26 -2.90 4.88 -5.81
N GLN A 27 -2.04 5.27 -4.85
CA GLN A 27 -2.44 6.13 -3.75
C GLN A 27 -2.87 7.51 -4.26
N LYS A 28 -2.10 8.12 -5.17
CA LYS A 28 -2.43 9.44 -5.74
C LYS A 28 -3.78 9.40 -6.45
N SER A 29 -3.99 8.37 -7.27
CA SER A 29 -5.24 8.16 -8.00
C SER A 29 -6.42 7.96 -7.04
N PHE A 30 -6.23 7.17 -5.98
CA PHE A 30 -7.23 6.93 -4.96
C PHE A 30 -7.60 8.18 -4.15
N LEU A 31 -6.62 8.95 -3.68
CA LEU A 31 -6.86 10.20 -2.95
C LEU A 31 -7.57 11.23 -3.83
N SER A 32 -7.17 11.34 -5.10
CA SER A 32 -7.82 12.19 -6.09
C SER A 32 -9.28 11.79 -6.31
N ALA A 33 -9.58 10.48 -6.40
CA ALA A 33 -10.95 9.98 -6.57
C ALA A 33 -11.83 10.26 -5.33
N LEU A 34 -11.23 10.32 -4.13
CA LEU A 34 -11.92 10.72 -2.90
C LEU A 34 -12.05 12.23 -2.72
N GLY A 35 -11.41 13.04 -3.58
CA GLY A 35 -11.34 14.49 -3.41
C GLY A 35 -10.57 14.91 -2.15
N ILE A 36 -9.62 14.09 -1.69
CA ILE A 36 -8.80 14.41 -0.52
C ILE A 36 -7.63 15.29 -0.95
N ASP A 37 -7.46 16.41 -0.25
CA ASP A 37 -6.36 17.31 -0.49
C ASP A 37 -5.00 16.64 -0.18
N PRO A 38 -3.97 16.76 -1.04
CA PRO A 38 -2.65 16.18 -0.79
C PRO A 38 -1.95 16.66 0.49
N HIS A 39 -2.38 17.80 1.05
CA HIS A 39 -1.89 18.41 2.29
C HIS A 39 -2.83 18.17 3.47
N ASP A 40 -3.85 17.31 3.35
CA ASP A 40 -4.69 16.94 4.48
C ASP A 40 -3.80 16.40 5.62
N PRO A 41 -3.82 17.03 6.81
CA PRO A 41 -2.90 16.69 7.90
C PRO A 41 -3.06 15.24 8.39
N ARG A 42 -4.21 14.61 8.14
CA ARG A 42 -4.48 13.22 8.52
C ARG A 42 -3.73 12.22 7.64
N LEU A 43 -3.35 12.61 6.42
CA LEU A 43 -2.67 11.73 5.47
C LEU A 43 -1.41 11.11 6.03
N ARG A 44 -0.63 11.87 6.79
CA ARG A 44 0.60 11.36 7.41
C ARG A 44 0.28 10.18 8.34
N GLY A 45 -0.65 10.38 9.27
CA GLY A 45 -1.06 9.34 10.22
C GLY A 45 -1.68 8.13 9.53
N TRP A 46 -2.47 8.34 8.48
CA TRP A 46 -3.04 7.24 7.69
C TRP A 46 -1.95 6.43 6.99
N ARG A 47 -0.99 7.09 6.34
CA ARG A 47 0.12 6.43 5.63
C ARG A 47 1.01 5.64 6.59
N GLU A 48 1.36 6.20 7.74
CA GLU A 48 2.21 5.51 8.73
C GLU A 48 1.54 4.24 9.27
N LYS A 49 0.25 4.31 9.65
CA LYS A 49 -0.51 3.14 10.11
C LYS A 49 -0.74 2.11 8.99
N ALA A 50 -1.04 2.59 7.78
CA ALA A 50 -1.20 1.73 6.61
C ALA A 50 0.09 0.99 6.25
N LEU A 51 1.23 1.66 6.32
CA LEU A 51 2.54 1.06 6.08
C LEU A 51 2.85 -0.03 7.10
N SER A 52 2.63 0.23 8.40
CA SER A 52 2.81 -0.78 9.45
C SER A 52 1.90 -2.02 9.25
N ARG A 53 0.67 -1.82 8.79
CA ARG A 53 -0.26 -2.91 8.46
C ARG A 53 0.15 -3.66 7.18
N PHE A 54 0.64 -2.93 6.18
CA PHE A 54 1.17 -3.51 4.95
C PHE A 54 2.39 -4.40 5.20
N GLU A 55 3.33 -3.97 6.05
CA GLU A 55 4.49 -4.78 6.46
C GLU A 55 4.05 -6.07 7.17
N ARG A 56 2.98 -6.03 7.96
CA ARG A 56 2.34 -7.23 8.53
C ARG A 56 1.78 -8.15 7.44
N CYS A 57 1.02 -7.60 6.48
CA CYS A 57 0.50 -8.36 5.34
C CYS A 57 1.63 -9.05 4.58
N TRP A 58 2.75 -8.34 4.34
CA TRP A 58 3.91 -8.90 3.68
C TRP A 58 4.46 -10.09 4.48
N ARG A 59 4.72 -9.93 5.78
CA ARG A 59 5.21 -11.03 6.63
C ARG A 59 4.28 -12.25 6.61
N ILE A 60 2.97 -12.05 6.68
CA ILE A 60 1.98 -13.13 6.58
C ILE A 60 2.05 -13.82 5.21
N ALA A 61 2.07 -13.04 4.12
CA ALA A 61 2.17 -13.57 2.76
C ALA A 61 3.45 -14.40 2.57
N SER A 62 4.59 -13.90 3.05
CA SER A 62 5.86 -14.64 3.05
C SER A 62 5.79 -15.92 3.86
N GLY A 63 5.19 -15.90 5.06
CA GLY A 63 5.00 -17.09 5.89
C GLY A 63 4.09 -18.15 5.25
N LYS A 64 3.14 -17.72 4.42
CA LYS A 64 2.23 -18.59 3.65
C LYS A 64 2.75 -18.94 2.25
N ASN A 65 3.98 -18.52 1.91
CA ASN A 65 4.60 -18.70 0.59
C ASN A 65 3.75 -18.12 -0.57
N ILE A 66 2.96 -17.09 -0.28
CA ILE A 66 2.14 -16.36 -1.25
C ILE A 66 3.05 -15.38 -1.99
N LYS A 67 3.16 -15.54 -3.31
CA LYS A 67 3.91 -14.62 -4.17
C LYS A 67 3.02 -13.46 -4.60
N LEU A 68 3.24 -12.30 -3.98
CA LEU A 68 2.62 -11.06 -4.39
C LEU A 68 3.46 -10.39 -5.50
N SER A 69 2.84 -10.09 -6.63
CA SER A 69 3.46 -9.25 -7.67
C SER A 69 3.56 -7.81 -7.20
N GLU A 70 4.41 -7.01 -7.84
CA GLU A 70 4.58 -5.57 -7.52
C GLU A 70 3.23 -4.82 -7.52
N GLN A 71 2.35 -5.14 -8.49
CA GLN A 71 1.00 -4.59 -8.58
C GLN A 71 0.11 -5.03 -7.42
N ARG A 72 0.14 -6.32 -7.05
CA ARG A 72 -0.66 -6.83 -5.92
C ARG A 72 -0.19 -6.23 -4.60
N MET A 73 1.11 -5.96 -4.44
CA MET A 73 1.65 -5.24 -3.28
C MET A 73 1.06 -3.85 -3.16
N ALA A 74 1.00 -3.09 -4.27
CA ALA A 74 0.37 -1.77 -4.28
C ALA A 74 -1.11 -1.82 -3.92
N VAL A 75 -1.84 -2.83 -4.40
CA VAL A 75 -3.24 -3.06 -4.05
C VAL A 75 -3.41 -3.38 -2.55
N VAL A 76 -2.60 -4.28 -1.98
CA VAL A 76 -2.63 -4.60 -0.54
C VAL A 76 -2.39 -3.35 0.31
N TYR A 77 -1.42 -2.52 -0.06
CA TYR A 77 -1.18 -1.24 0.60
C TYR A 77 -2.42 -0.33 0.54
N LEU A 78 -3.07 -0.24 -0.62
CA LEU A 78 -4.27 0.57 -0.79
C LEU A 78 -5.42 0.12 0.12
N HIS A 79 -5.61 -1.19 0.28
CA HIS A 79 -6.57 -1.74 1.24
C HIS A 79 -6.22 -1.41 2.68
N CYS A 80 -4.93 -1.44 3.05
CA CYS A 80 -4.49 -1.03 4.38
C CYS A 80 -4.79 0.45 4.64
N LEU A 81 -4.52 1.32 3.65
CA LEU A 81 -4.81 2.74 3.70
C LEU A 81 -6.31 3.01 3.83
N ALA A 82 -7.10 2.40 2.96
CA ALA A 82 -8.56 2.48 2.99
C ALA A 82 -9.15 2.02 4.33
N ALA A 83 -8.64 0.93 4.88
CA ALA A 83 -9.08 0.46 6.19
C ALA A 83 -8.77 1.46 7.30
N GLN A 84 -7.59 2.09 7.29
CA GLN A 84 -7.25 3.12 8.28
C GLN A 84 -8.13 4.36 8.13
N MET A 85 -8.43 4.78 6.90
CA MET A 85 -9.31 5.92 6.64
C MET A 85 -10.75 5.66 7.10
N ARG A 86 -11.25 4.43 6.95
CA ARG A 86 -12.57 4.02 7.48
C ARG A 86 -12.62 4.09 9.00
N VAL A 87 -11.56 3.66 9.69
CA VAL A 87 -11.46 3.78 11.15
C VAL A 87 -11.58 5.23 11.60
N ASP A 88 -11.01 6.16 10.84
CA ASP A 88 -11.06 7.60 11.10
C ASP A 88 -12.32 8.28 10.50
N GLY A 89 -13.31 7.51 10.06
CA GLY A 89 -14.64 7.99 9.64
C GLY A 89 -14.78 8.46 8.18
N VAL A 90 -13.80 8.17 7.32
CA VAL A 90 -13.89 8.50 5.88
C VAL A 90 -14.80 7.50 5.16
N SER A 91 -15.86 8.00 4.51
CA SER A 91 -16.70 7.19 3.62
C SER A 91 -15.94 6.87 2.33
N LEU A 92 -15.89 5.58 1.99
CA LEU A 92 -15.24 5.07 0.78
C LEU A 92 -16.24 4.45 -0.20
N ASP A 93 -17.53 4.73 -0.02
CA ASP A 93 -18.64 4.01 -0.67
C ASP A 93 -18.67 4.22 -2.19
N LYS A 94 -17.99 5.26 -2.68
CA LYS A 94 -17.87 5.58 -4.11
C LYS A 94 -16.67 4.93 -4.78
N ILE A 95 -15.83 4.20 -4.04
CA ILE A 95 -14.61 3.59 -4.57
C ILE A 95 -14.69 2.07 -4.52
N VAL A 96 -14.53 1.48 -5.70
CA VAL A 96 -14.29 0.04 -5.85
C VAL A 96 -12.79 -0.20 -5.81
N LEU A 97 -12.31 -0.81 -4.72
CA LEU A 97 -10.93 -1.26 -4.63
C LEU A 97 -10.78 -2.56 -5.42
N GLN A 98 -9.76 -2.64 -6.26
CA GLN A 98 -9.35 -3.91 -6.85
C GLN A 98 -9.00 -4.87 -5.72
N SER A 99 -9.58 -6.07 -5.73
CA SER A 99 -9.44 -7.00 -4.64
C SER A 99 -9.64 -8.43 -5.14
N ASP A 100 -8.96 -9.35 -4.48
CA ASP A 100 -9.19 -10.79 -4.61
C ASP A 100 -9.28 -11.41 -3.22
N LYS A 101 -9.78 -12.65 -3.13
CA LYS A 101 -9.99 -13.33 -1.83
C LYS A 101 -8.71 -13.44 -0.99
N GLU A 102 -7.55 -13.52 -1.65
CA GLU A 102 -6.26 -13.67 -0.97
C GLU A 102 -5.83 -12.32 -0.37
N ILE A 103 -5.98 -11.22 -1.11
CA ILE A 103 -5.75 -9.86 -0.61
C ILE A 103 -6.66 -9.54 0.57
N GLU A 104 -7.94 -9.87 0.48
CA GLU A 104 -8.91 -9.65 1.56
C GLU A 104 -8.53 -10.42 2.82
N SER A 105 -8.12 -11.68 2.66
CA SER A 105 -7.66 -12.51 3.78
C SER A 105 -6.43 -11.94 4.45
N LEU A 106 -5.43 -11.51 3.68
CA LEU A 106 -4.20 -10.91 4.21
C LEU A 106 -4.48 -9.62 4.98
N VAL A 107 -5.31 -8.74 4.41
CA VAL A 107 -5.67 -7.47 5.04
C VAL A 107 -6.45 -7.74 6.31
N LYS A 108 -7.40 -8.68 6.33
CA LYS A 108 -8.16 -9.03 7.52
C LYS A 108 -7.25 -9.53 8.65
N GLU A 109 -6.40 -10.52 8.36
CA GLU A 109 -5.47 -11.14 9.33
C GLU A 109 -4.42 -10.15 9.85
N SER A 110 -3.99 -9.20 9.04
CA SER A 110 -3.07 -8.13 9.49
C SER A 110 -3.70 -7.11 10.44
N GLY A 111 -5.03 -7.08 10.53
CA GLY A 111 -5.79 -6.20 11.43
C GLY A 111 -6.10 -6.80 12.79
N GLU A 112 -5.90 -8.11 12.95
CA GLU A 112 -5.95 -8.85 14.22
C GLU A 112 -4.65 -8.65 15.02
#